data_AF-A0A1G1HDQ5-F1
#
_entry.id   AF-A0A1G1HDQ5-F1
#
_cell.length_a   1.000
_cell.length_b   1.000
_cell.length_c   1.000
_cell.angle_alpha   90.00
_cell.angle_beta   90.00
_cell.angle_gamma   90.00
#
_symmetry.space_group_name_H-M   'P 1'
#
loop_
_entity.id
_entity.type
_entity.pdbx_description
1 polymer ?
#
loop_
_entity_poly.entity_id
_entity_poly.type
_entity_poly.pdbx_seq_one_letter_code
_entity_poly.pdbx_strand_id
1 'polypeptide(L)'
;MEIRVQSRDIEKALRTLKKKLQLDGLFGELKKRRHYEKPSVKKKNKQLEAEKRRRKLLKRARTGGSSWPRAGRPSQSPAASNSQVRT
;
A
#
# COMPACT_ATOMS: atom_id res chain seq x y z
N MET A 1 25.32 -0.84 -4.19
CA MET A 1 24.78 -0.69 -2.82
C MET A 1 25.65 -1.53 -1.89
N GLU A 2 26.33 -0.89 -0.94
CA GLU A 2 27.25 -1.58 0.00
C GLU A 2 26.79 -1.45 1.45
N ILE A 3 27.15 -2.44 2.27
CA ILE A 3 26.89 -2.45 3.71
C ILE A 3 28.16 -2.88 4.43
N ARG A 4 28.66 -1.99 5.27
CA ARG A 4 29.79 -2.27 6.15
C ARG A 4 29.28 -3.00 7.38
N VAL A 5 29.84 -4.17 7.65
CA VAL A 5 29.51 -4.97 8.82
C VAL A 5 30.44 -4.54 9.95
N GLN A 6 29.88 -4.16 11.09
CA GLN A 6 30.65 -3.86 12.29
C GLN A 6 30.53 -5.05 13.25
N SER A 7 31.65 -5.45 13.84
CA SER A 7 31.69 -6.38 14.98
C SER A 7 31.14 -7.80 14.73
N ARG A 8 31.42 -8.39 13.55
CA ARG A 8 31.05 -9.78 13.18
C ARG A 8 29.53 -10.06 13.11
N ASP A 9 28.68 -9.05 13.22
CA ASP A 9 27.21 -9.21 13.17
C ASP A 9 26.66 -9.35 11.73
N ILE A 10 26.86 -10.52 11.13
CA ILE A 10 26.47 -10.81 9.74
C ILE A 10 24.95 -10.76 9.56
N GLU A 11 24.18 -11.31 10.52
CA GLU A 11 22.72 -11.38 10.39
C GLU A 11 22.07 -9.97 10.35
N LYS A 12 22.61 -9.05 11.15
CA LYS A 12 22.16 -7.65 11.17
C LYS A 12 22.46 -6.94 9.86
N ALA A 13 23.62 -7.22 9.26
CA ALA A 13 23.99 -6.68 7.95
C ALA A 13 23.04 -7.19 6.85
N LEU A 14 22.71 -8.49 6.85
CA LEU A 14 21.76 -9.09 5.91
C LEU A 14 20.36 -8.49 6.03
N ARG A 15 19.86 -8.29 7.26
CA ARG A 15 18.57 -7.62 7.50
C ARG A 15 18.57 -6.19 6.98
N THR A 16 19.66 -5.46 7.20
CA THR A 16 19.83 -4.08 6.72
C THR A 16 19.90 -4.03 5.19
N LEU A 17 20.56 -5.01 4.56
CA LEU A 17 20.62 -5.17 3.11
C LEU A 17 19.24 -5.34 2.51
N LYS A 18 18.49 -6.31 3.03
CA LYS A 18 17.13 -6.59 2.60
C LYS A 18 16.25 -5.35 2.71
N LYS A 19 16.34 -4.62 3.83
CA LYS A 19 15.56 -3.40 4.05
C LYS A 19 15.93 -2.28 3.07
N LYS A 20 17.22 -2.05 2.81
CA LYS A 20 17.67 -1.06 1.81
C LYS A 20 17.20 -1.45 0.40
N LEU A 21 17.30 -2.72 0.00
CA LEU A 21 16.83 -3.19 -1.31
C LEU A 21 15.31 -3.02 -1.48
N GLN A 22 14.56 -3.15 -0.40
CA GLN A 22 13.12 -2.90 -0.39
C GLN A 22 12.79 -1.41 -0.46
N LEU A 23 13.56 -0.55 0.22
CA LEU A 23 13.40 0.91 0.18
C LEU A 23 13.70 1.46 -1.22
N ASP A 24 14.76 0.96 -1.86
CA ASP A 24 15.12 1.32 -3.22
C ASP A 24 14.08 0.82 -4.25
N GLY A 25 13.19 -0.09 -3.85
CA GLY A 25 12.11 -0.58 -4.70
C GLY A 25 12.57 -1.53 -5.81
N LEU A 26 13.82 -2.00 -5.75
CA LEU A 26 14.47 -2.79 -6.80
C LEU A 26 13.66 -4.05 -7.16
N PHE A 27 13.13 -4.77 -6.16
CA PHE A 27 12.29 -5.95 -6.39
C PHE A 27 10.99 -5.63 -7.15
N GLY A 28 10.42 -4.44 -6.93
CA GLY A 28 9.25 -3.97 -7.66
C GLY A 28 9.58 -3.66 -9.12
N GLU A 29 10.74 -3.06 -9.38
CA GLU A 29 11.22 -2.80 -10.74
C GLU A 29 11.55 -4.08 -11.50
N LEU A 30 12.24 -5.03 -10.85
CA LEU A 30 12.56 -6.33 -11.44
C LEU A 30 11.29 -7.07 -11.86
N LYS A 31 10.23 -7.03 -11.03
CA LYS A 31 8.94 -7.63 -11.40
C LYS A 31 8.28 -6.95 -12.59
N LYS A 32 8.35 -5.61 -12.67
CA LYS A 32 7.79 -4.82 -13.78
C LYS A 32 8.57 -5.00 -15.09
N ARG A 33 9.88 -5.29 -15.02
CA ARG A 33 10.76 -5.45 -16.19
C ARG A 33 10.90 -6.90 -16.68
N ARG A 34 10.26 -7.87 -16.02
CA ARG A 34 10.37 -9.30 -16.39
C ARG A 34 9.83 -9.61 -17.79
N HIS A 35 8.91 -8.81 -18.32
CA HIS A 35 8.34 -8.97 -19.65
C HIS A 35 8.15 -7.61 -20.32
N TYR A 36 8.07 -7.61 -21.65
CA TYR A 36 7.76 -6.40 -22.39
C TYR A 36 6.31 -5.98 -22.15
N GLU A 37 6.12 -4.78 -21.60
CA GLU A 37 4.81 -4.13 -21.57
C GLU A 37 4.70 -3.16 -22.75
N LYS A 38 3.57 -3.23 -23.46
CA LYS A 38 3.22 -2.27 -24.52
C LYS A 38 3.21 -0.84 -23.95
N PRO A 39 3.71 0.18 -24.66
CA PRO A 39 3.86 1.54 -24.15
C PRO A 39 2.55 2.16 -23.63
N SER A 40 1.40 1.82 -24.24
CA SER A 40 0.08 2.27 -23.76
C SER A 40 -0.25 1.72 -22.37
N VAL A 41 0.05 0.45 -22.12
CA VAL A 41 -0.17 -0.21 -20.81
C VAL A 41 0.76 0.39 -19.76
N LYS A 42 2.03 0.61 -20.11
CA LYS A 42 3.02 1.27 -19.24
C LYS A 42 2.58 2.68 -18.80
N LYS A 43 2.01 3.47 -19.73
CA LYS A 43 1.46 4.81 -19.43
C LYS A 43 0.28 4.73 -18.45
N LYS A 44 -0.67 3.82 -18.67
CA LYS A 44 -1.81 3.59 -17.77
C LYS A 44 -1.36 3.16 -16.37
N ASN A 45 -0.45 2.19 -16.29
CA ASN A 45 0.09 1.70 -15.02
C ASN A 45 0.82 2.81 -14.22
N LYS A 46 1.59 3.66 -14.90
CA LYS A 46 2.28 4.81 -14.29
C LYS A 46 1.28 5.82 -13.69
N GLN A 47 0.19 6.12 -14.39
CA GLN A 47 -0.85 7.03 -13.90
C GLN A 47 -1.55 6.46 -12.66
N LEU A 48 -1.96 5.19 -12.71
CA LEU A 48 -2.59 4.49 -11.59
C LEU A 48 -1.67 4.42 -10.36
N GLU A 49 -0.37 4.16 -10.55
CA GLU A 49 0.60 4.11 -9.45
C GLU A 49 0.82 5.50 -8.82
N ALA A 50 0.87 6.55 -9.63
CA ALA A 50 0.96 7.93 -9.15
C ALA A 50 -0.28 8.32 -8.34
N GLU A 51 -1.47 7.97 -8.81
CA GLU A 51 -2.73 8.22 -8.11
C GLU A 51 -2.81 7.46 -6.78
N LYS A 52 -2.44 6.16 -6.77
CA LYS A 52 -2.34 5.35 -5.55
C LYS A 52 -1.37 5.98 -4.55
N ARG A 53 -0.21 6.48 -5.01
CA ARG A 53 0.78 7.14 -4.14
C ARG A 53 0.23 8.44 -3.56
N ARG A 54 -0.42 9.27 -4.38
CA ARG A 54 -1.11 10.50 -3.94
C ARG A 54 -2.17 10.21 -2.89
N ARG A 55 -3.04 9.22 -3.13
CA ARG A 55 -4.08 8.80 -2.19
C ARG A 55 -3.49 8.30 -0.86
N LYS A 56 -2.38 7.55 -0.92
CA LYS A 56 -1.68 7.05 0.28
C LYS A 56 -1.09 8.19 1.10
N LEU A 57 -0.49 9.19 0.44
CA LEU A 57 0.06 10.38 1.10
C LEU A 57 -1.04 11.20 1.78
N LEU A 58 -2.13 11.47 1.07
CA LEU A 58 -3.29 12.18 1.63
C LEU A 58 -3.92 11.44 2.81
N LYS A 59 -4.02 10.10 2.73
CA LYS A 59 -4.51 9.29 3.86
C LYS A 59 -3.60 9.45 5.08
N ARG A 60 -2.27 9.36 4.88
CA ARG A 60 -1.27 9.49 5.95
C ARG A 60 -1.24 10.89 6.56
N ALA A 61 -1.47 11.93 5.76
CA ALA A 61 -1.59 13.30 6.23
C ALA A 61 -2.88 13.53 7.03
N ARG A 62 -4.01 12.93 6.61
CA ARG A 62 -5.30 12.99 7.33
C ARG A 62 -5.28 12.23 8.66
N THR A 63 -4.63 11.07 8.71
CA THR A 63 -4.44 10.29 9.94
C THR A 63 -3.19 10.73 10.69
N GLY A 64 -3.08 12.04 10.95
CA GLY A 64 -1.98 12.60 11.73
C GLY A 64 -1.88 11.89 13.09
N GLY A 65 -0.82 11.12 13.28
CA GLY A 65 -0.36 10.70 14.61
C GLY A 65 -1.38 10.01 15.53
N SER A 66 -2.18 9.05 15.06
CA SER A 66 -2.72 7.98 15.92
C SER A 66 -3.38 6.91 15.05
N SER A 67 -2.94 5.67 15.19
CA SER A 67 -3.59 4.51 14.57
C SER A 67 -4.06 3.57 15.67
N TRP A 68 -5.13 3.95 16.35
CA TRP A 68 -6.02 2.97 16.98
C TRP A 68 -7.14 2.68 15.98
N PRO A 69 -7.56 1.41 15.80
CA PRO A 69 -8.65 1.10 14.89
C PRO A 69 -9.90 1.78 15.45
N ARG A 70 -10.56 2.61 14.63
CA ARG A 70 -11.88 3.15 14.98
C ARG A 70 -12.86 1.98 14.98
N ALA A 71 -13.01 1.36 16.14
CA ALA A 71 -14.05 0.37 16.38
C ALA A 71 -15.42 0.99 16.10
N GLY A 72 -16.32 0.21 15.49
CA GLY A 72 -17.75 0.50 15.43
C GLY A 72 -18.17 1.52 14.37
N ARG A 73 -18.45 1.06 13.15
CA ARG A 73 -19.45 1.71 12.29
C ARG A 73 -20.75 0.93 12.49
N PRO A 74 -21.77 1.47 13.19
CA PRO A 74 -23.00 0.73 13.41
C PRO A 74 -23.72 0.55 12.06
N SER A 75 -24.21 -0.67 11.85
CA SER A 75 -25.07 -1.05 10.74
C SER A 75 -26.39 -0.29 10.86
N GLN A 76 -26.61 0.71 10.01
CA GLN A 76 -27.98 1.17 9.75
C GLN A 76 -28.61 0.15 8.79
N SER A 77 -29.36 -0.80 9.35
CA SER A 77 -30.30 -1.60 8.58
C SER A 77 -31.44 -0.68 8.13
N PRO A 78 -31.78 -0.60 6.83
CA PRO A 78 -33.01 0.06 6.43
C PRO A 78 -34.18 -0.79 6.92
N ALA A 79 -34.95 -0.28 7.89
CA ALA A 79 -36.18 -0.91 8.33
C ALA A 79 -37.09 -1.05 7.11
N ALA A 80 -37.49 -2.29 6.85
CA ALA A 80 -38.37 -2.66 5.76
C ALA A 80 -39.70 -1.89 5.85
N SER A 81 -40.14 -1.40 4.70
CA SER A 81 -41.50 -0.99 4.43
C SER A 81 -42.46 -2.11 4.81
N ASN A 82 -43.30 -1.91 5.81
CA ASN A 82 -44.47 -2.77 6.01
C ASN A 82 -45.69 -2.03 5.46
N SER A 83 -46.08 -2.44 4.26
CA SER A 83 -47.33 -2.06 3.63
C SER A 83 -48.50 -2.56 4.47
N GLN A 84 -49.14 -1.67 5.21
CA GLN A 84 -50.47 -1.93 5.75
C GLN A 84 -51.46 -1.92 4.57
N VAL A 85 -51.85 -3.11 4.14
CA VAL A 85 -53.11 -3.33 3.42
C VAL A 85 -53.92 -4.27 4.29
N ARG A 86 -55.00 -3.76 4.88
CA ARG A 86 -56.09 -4.56 5.44
C ARG A 86 -57.35 -3.71 5.46
N THR A 87 -58.28 -4.14 4.60
CA THR A 87 -59.76 -4.01 4.63
C THR A 87 -60.38 -2.71 5.09
#